data_AF-A0A2V8SSI6-F1
#
_entry.id   AF-A0A2V8SSI6-F1
#
_cell.length_a   1.000
_cell.length_b   1.000
_cell.length_c   1.000
_cell.angle_alpha   90.00
_cell.angle_beta   90.00
_cell.angle_gamma   90.00
#
_symmetry.space_group_name_H-M   'P 1'
#
loop_
_entity.id
_entity.type
_entity.pdbx_description
1 polymer ?
#
loop_
_entity_poly.entity_id
_entity_poly.type
_entity_poly.pdbx_seq_one_letter_code
_entity_poly.pdbx_strand_id
1 'polypeptide(L)'
;MGRLVIGLLIGIVLGGVFVFYFFVGVPKGVIAPGTPIQPPDPNGSPAGTAQIVLRQPFLNEALTTIFQDMNPPAFPLSEPSADCEGRITVQKEGSGVQTGVSFDNEHISAPLAFTGSYASPVGCLRFSGWAQSNFEMRFDQQNQTVFGQLNVETVNLDGVNPVVSALVTPLVQSTLNTRVNPIRILDGRQIAVNLPVVAANGNLQAKVTDVRAEVKDKALNLYVIYDFAGGPLTVTPSN
;
A
#
# COMPACT_ATOMS: atom_id res chain seq x y z
N MET A 1 17.62 6.74 47.24
CA MET A 1 16.85 5.71 46.51
C MET A 1 16.36 6.13 45.11
N GLY A 2 16.12 7.42 44.81
CA GLY A 2 15.57 7.83 43.50
C GLY A 2 16.43 7.57 42.25
N ARG A 3 17.78 7.57 42.38
CA ARG A 3 18.68 7.37 41.23
C ARG A 3 18.68 5.94 40.65
N LEU A 4 18.38 4.94 41.47
CA LEU A 4 18.34 3.53 41.03
C LEU A 4 17.04 3.20 40.29
N VAL A 5 15.92 3.80 40.69
CA VAL A 5 14.61 3.60 40.04
C VAL A 5 14.59 4.23 38.64
N ILE A 6 15.19 5.42 38.49
CA ILE A 6 15.30 6.09 37.18
C ILE A 6 16.18 5.28 36.22
N GLY A 7 17.33 4.76 36.70
CA GLY A 7 18.21 3.93 35.88
C GLY A 7 17.54 2.63 35.43
N LEU A 8 16.73 2.00 36.28
CA LEU A 8 16.02 0.76 35.97
C LEU A 8 14.86 0.99 34.97
N LEU A 9 14.13 2.10 35.08
CA LEU A 9 13.10 2.46 34.11
C LEU A 9 13.68 2.77 32.73
N ILE A 10 14.80 3.50 32.68
CA ILE A 10 15.51 3.78 31.41
C ILE A 10 16.04 2.47 30.80
N GLY A 11 16.61 1.57 31.62
CA GLY A 11 17.09 0.27 31.17
C GLY A 11 16.01 -0.64 30.61
N ILE A 12 14.80 -0.65 31.21
CA ILE A 12 13.67 -1.45 30.72
C ILE A 12 13.08 -0.84 29.44
N VAL A 13 12.97 0.48 29.35
CA VAL A 13 12.42 1.13 28.14
C VAL A 13 13.39 0.94 26.97
N LEU A 14 14.69 1.20 27.16
CA LEU A 14 15.68 1.01 26.10
C LEU A 14 15.88 -0.47 25.77
N GLY A 15 15.95 -1.35 26.76
CA GLY A 15 16.08 -2.80 26.55
C GLY A 15 14.85 -3.41 25.87
N GLY A 16 13.64 -2.97 26.25
CA GLY A 16 12.39 -3.42 25.65
C GLY A 16 12.26 -2.99 24.19
N VAL A 17 12.57 -1.73 23.87
CA VAL A 17 12.58 -1.23 22.49
C VAL A 17 13.64 -1.94 21.65
N PHE A 18 14.84 -2.15 22.21
CA PHE A 18 15.94 -2.81 21.50
C PHE A 18 15.65 -4.29 21.20
N VAL A 19 15.10 -5.03 22.16
CA VAL A 19 14.73 -6.45 21.98
C VAL A 19 13.55 -6.59 21.02
N PHE A 20 12.56 -5.70 21.07
CA PHE A 20 11.42 -5.74 20.16
C PHE A 20 11.87 -5.56 18.69
N TYR A 21 12.72 -4.58 18.41
CA TYR A 21 13.22 -4.33 17.05
C TYR A 21 14.10 -5.47 16.51
N PHE A 22 14.94 -6.07 17.35
CA PHE A 22 15.90 -7.09 16.89
C PHE A 22 15.35 -8.52 16.86
N PHE A 23 14.48 -8.91 17.80
CA PHE A 23 14.07 -10.31 17.95
C PHE A 23 12.67 -10.61 17.41
N VAL A 24 11.74 -9.65 17.46
CA VAL A 24 10.36 -9.90 17.00
C VAL A 24 10.25 -9.72 15.49
N GLY A 25 11.07 -8.83 14.91
CA GLY A 25 10.98 -8.44 13.51
C GLY A 25 9.68 -7.68 13.25
N VAL A 26 9.74 -6.63 12.44
CA VAL A 26 8.52 -6.00 11.95
C VAL A 26 7.74 -7.09 11.20
N PRO A 27 6.46 -7.37 11.53
CA PRO A 27 5.69 -8.38 10.81
C PRO A 27 5.77 -8.05 9.33
N LYS A 28 6.50 -8.90 8.59
CA LYS A 28 6.70 -8.74 7.15
C LYS A 28 5.32 -8.90 6.55
N GLY A 29 4.74 -7.80 6.07
CA GLY A 29 3.50 -7.83 5.30
C GLY A 29 3.63 -8.85 4.17
N VAL A 30 2.49 -9.35 3.69
CA VAL A 30 2.46 -10.27 2.55
C VAL A 30 3.19 -9.57 1.39
N ILE A 31 4.38 -10.05 1.05
CA ILE A 31 5.20 -9.48 -0.01
C ILE A 31 4.38 -9.61 -1.30
N ALA A 32 4.16 -8.50 -1.99
CA ALA A 32 3.41 -8.51 -3.23
C ALA A 32 4.14 -9.39 -4.28
N PRO A 33 3.41 -10.10 -5.17
CA PRO A 33 4.03 -10.91 -6.21
C PRO A 33 4.92 -10.09 -7.17
N GLY A 34 5.81 -10.77 -7.88
CA GLY A 34 6.67 -10.16 -8.90
C GLY A 34 7.96 -9.55 -8.35
N THR A 35 8.64 -8.77 -9.19
CA THR A 35 9.91 -8.09 -8.87
C THR A 35 9.69 -6.58 -8.65
N PRO A 36 10.49 -5.91 -7.80
CA PRO A 36 10.39 -4.47 -7.63
C PRO A 36 10.52 -3.75 -8.97
N ILE A 37 9.63 -2.79 -9.22
CA ILE A 37 9.72 -1.93 -10.40
C ILE A 37 10.95 -1.04 -10.28
N GLN A 38 11.67 -0.93 -11.38
CA GLN A 38 12.91 -0.16 -11.48
C GLN A 38 12.63 1.22 -12.07
N PRO A 39 13.54 2.21 -11.86
CA PRO A 39 13.52 3.47 -12.58
C PRO A 39 13.62 3.29 -14.11
N PRO A 40 13.18 4.28 -14.90
CA PRO A 40 13.35 4.30 -16.35
C PRO A 40 14.83 4.26 -16.76
N ASP A 41 15.12 3.74 -17.95
CA ASP A 41 16.48 3.74 -18.50
C ASP A 41 16.93 5.19 -18.80
N PRO A 42 18.11 5.63 -18.33
CA PRO A 42 18.63 6.96 -18.63
C PRO A 42 18.87 7.23 -20.13
N ASN A 43 19.00 6.19 -20.95
CA ASN A 43 19.16 6.31 -22.40
C ASN A 43 17.83 6.52 -23.15
N GLY A 44 16.71 6.58 -22.42
CA GLY A 44 15.37 6.77 -22.95
C GLY A 44 14.53 5.50 -22.97
N SER A 45 13.23 5.66 -23.21
CA SER A 45 12.30 4.52 -23.28
C SER A 45 12.47 3.75 -24.60
N PRO A 46 12.48 2.41 -24.57
CA PRO A 46 12.55 1.60 -25.78
C PRO A 46 11.32 1.80 -26.68
N ALA A 47 11.44 1.44 -27.96
CA ALA A 47 10.31 1.41 -28.88
C ALA A 47 9.20 0.49 -28.33
N GLY A 48 7.93 0.89 -28.52
CA GLY A 48 6.79 0.14 -27.98
C GLY A 48 6.49 0.42 -26.50
N THR A 49 7.01 1.50 -25.93
CA THR A 49 6.67 1.93 -24.56
C THR A 49 5.45 2.84 -24.56
N ALA A 50 4.47 2.57 -23.69
CA ALA A 50 3.39 3.50 -23.36
C ALA A 50 3.65 4.16 -22.00
N GLN A 51 3.38 5.46 -21.90
CA GLN A 51 3.50 6.21 -20.66
C GLN A 51 2.11 6.45 -20.04
N ILE A 52 1.95 6.11 -18.77
CA ILE A 52 0.76 6.40 -17.96
C ILE A 52 1.20 7.37 -16.86
N VAL A 53 0.51 8.51 -16.76
CA VAL A 53 0.83 9.55 -15.76
C VAL A 53 -0.32 9.68 -14.77
N LEU A 54 -0.08 9.28 -13.52
CA LEU A 54 -1.03 9.38 -12.42
C LEU A 54 -0.63 10.55 -11.52
N ARG A 55 -1.36 11.66 -11.60
CA ARG A 55 -1.06 12.85 -10.80
C ARG A 55 -1.55 12.69 -9.36
N GLN A 56 -0.83 13.27 -8.41
CA GLN A 56 -1.21 13.25 -6.99
C GLN A 56 -2.65 13.73 -6.74
N PRO A 57 -3.12 14.87 -7.31
CA PRO A 57 -4.48 15.34 -7.06
C PRO A 57 -5.55 14.37 -7.57
N PHE A 58 -5.28 13.65 -8.67
CA PHE A 58 -6.21 12.66 -9.21
C PHE A 58 -6.41 11.49 -8.24
N LEU A 59 -5.31 10.96 -7.67
CA LEU A 59 -5.40 9.87 -6.69
C LEU A 59 -6.07 10.33 -5.40
N ASN A 60 -5.77 11.54 -4.94
CA ASN A 60 -6.37 12.09 -3.72
C ASN A 60 -7.86 12.41 -3.89
N GLU A 61 -8.29 12.79 -5.10
CA GLU A 61 -9.71 12.92 -5.41
C GLU A 61 -10.40 11.55 -5.40
N ALA A 62 -9.80 10.53 -6.03
CA ALA A 62 -10.33 9.17 -6.00
C ALA A 62 -10.47 8.63 -4.56
N LEU A 63 -9.47 8.86 -3.71
CA LEU A 63 -9.54 8.53 -2.28
C LEU A 63 -10.66 9.30 -1.57
N THR A 64 -10.83 10.58 -1.90
CA THR A 64 -11.91 11.41 -1.34
C THR A 64 -13.28 10.83 -1.69
N THR A 65 -13.49 10.42 -2.94
CA THR A 65 -14.71 9.74 -3.38
C THR A 65 -14.94 8.43 -2.63
N ILE A 66 -13.90 7.61 -2.41
CA ILE A 66 -14.02 6.36 -1.62
C ILE A 66 -14.54 6.67 -0.21
N PHE A 67 -13.95 7.65 0.48
CA PHE A 67 -14.40 8.01 1.82
C PHE A 67 -15.82 8.59 1.86
N GLN A 68 -16.23 9.33 0.83
CA GLN A 68 -17.54 9.98 0.77
C GLN A 68 -18.65 9.01 0.36
N ASP A 69 -18.41 8.17 -0.64
CA ASP A 69 -19.45 7.42 -1.33
C ASP A 69 -19.45 5.91 -1.00
N MET A 70 -18.33 5.36 -0.52
CA MET A 70 -18.15 3.91 -0.34
C MET A 70 -18.00 3.46 1.11
N ASN A 71 -18.08 4.40 2.06
CA ASN A 71 -17.71 4.28 3.47
C ASN A 71 -16.19 4.11 3.71
N PRO A 72 -15.70 4.56 4.88
CA PRO A 72 -14.29 4.41 5.21
C PRO A 72 -13.87 2.93 5.36
N PRO A 73 -12.71 2.52 4.83
CA PRO A 73 -12.22 1.14 4.96
C PRO A 73 -12.03 0.74 6.43
N ALA A 74 -12.57 -0.41 6.83
CA ALA A 74 -12.45 -0.95 8.17
C ALA A 74 -11.96 -2.40 8.17
N PHE A 75 -11.09 -2.74 9.11
CA PHE A 75 -10.41 -4.03 9.22
C PHE A 75 -10.50 -4.58 10.65
N PRO A 76 -10.76 -5.89 10.83
CA PRO A 76 -10.79 -6.49 12.16
C PRO A 76 -9.39 -6.53 12.78
N LEU A 77 -9.31 -6.16 14.06
CA LEU A 77 -8.14 -6.27 14.94
C LEU A 77 -8.28 -7.41 15.94
N SER A 78 -9.51 -7.68 16.37
CA SER A 78 -9.87 -8.75 17.29
C SER A 78 -11.28 -9.24 16.99
N GLU A 79 -11.69 -10.36 17.60
CA GLU A 79 -13.10 -10.73 17.62
C GLU A 79 -13.91 -9.61 18.31
N PRO A 80 -15.08 -9.24 17.77
CA PRO A 80 -15.95 -8.25 18.38
C PRO A 80 -16.55 -8.79 19.68
N SER A 81 -16.83 -7.90 20.63
CA SER A 81 -17.55 -8.20 21.88
C SER A 81 -18.73 -7.25 22.06
N ALA A 82 -19.57 -7.49 23.07
CA ALA A 82 -20.77 -6.68 23.32
C ALA A 82 -20.49 -5.17 23.41
N ASP A 83 -19.32 -4.79 23.93
CA ASP A 83 -18.95 -3.39 24.18
C ASP A 83 -17.76 -2.91 23.33
N CYS A 84 -17.29 -3.73 22.37
CA CYS A 84 -16.09 -3.45 21.58
C CYS A 84 -16.18 -3.98 20.16
N GLU A 85 -16.00 -3.08 19.19
CA GLU A 85 -16.07 -3.45 17.77
C GLU A 85 -14.85 -4.24 17.28
N GLY A 86 -13.71 -4.11 17.96
CA GLY A 86 -12.51 -4.89 17.66
C GLY A 86 -11.94 -4.62 16.27
N ARG A 87 -12.04 -3.39 15.76
CA ARG A 87 -11.65 -3.03 14.39
C ARG A 87 -10.91 -1.70 14.32
N ILE A 88 -10.11 -1.53 13.27
CA ILE A 88 -9.51 -0.27 12.85
C ILE A 88 -10.24 0.24 11.61
N THR A 89 -10.55 1.52 11.59
CA THR A 89 -11.17 2.22 10.48
C THR A 89 -10.24 3.32 10.02
N VAL A 90 -9.82 3.27 8.76
CA VAL A 90 -9.08 4.35 8.11
C VAL A 90 -10.04 5.51 7.90
N GLN A 91 -9.64 6.71 8.29
CA GLN A 91 -10.44 7.92 8.20
C GLN A 91 -9.94 8.81 7.07
N LYS A 92 -10.81 9.67 6.52
CA LYS A 92 -10.40 10.69 5.55
C LYS A 92 -9.36 11.65 6.15
N GLU A 93 -9.57 12.01 7.41
CA GLU A 93 -8.70 12.90 8.19
C GLU A 93 -8.83 12.58 9.68
N GLY A 94 -7.80 12.90 10.45
CA GLY A 94 -7.76 12.68 11.89
C GLY A 94 -6.37 13.00 12.46
N SER A 95 -6.32 13.41 13.73
CA SER A 95 -5.04 13.64 14.44
C SER A 95 -4.13 14.67 13.74
N GLY A 96 -4.73 15.64 13.02
CA GLY A 96 -4.01 16.65 12.25
C GLY A 96 -3.42 16.16 10.91
N VAL A 97 -3.74 14.93 10.49
CA VAL A 97 -3.25 14.30 9.26
C VAL A 97 -4.42 13.99 8.33
N GLN A 98 -4.24 14.24 7.03
CA GLN A 98 -5.18 13.82 6.00
C GLN A 98 -4.70 12.50 5.38
N THR A 99 -5.59 11.53 5.24
CA THR A 99 -5.30 10.30 4.49
C THR A 99 -5.19 10.63 3.01
N GLY A 100 -4.09 10.21 2.39
CA GLY A 100 -3.84 10.51 0.99
C GLY A 100 -2.55 9.89 0.48
N VAL A 101 -2.23 10.20 -0.77
CA VAL A 101 -0.94 9.92 -1.39
C VAL A 101 -0.17 11.23 -1.52
N SER A 102 1.13 11.18 -1.21
CA SER A 102 2.07 12.26 -1.52
C SER A 102 3.24 11.76 -2.35
N PHE A 103 3.51 12.49 -3.42
CA PHE A 103 4.62 12.25 -4.32
C PHE A 103 5.70 13.29 -4.03
N ASP A 104 6.75 12.87 -3.34
CA ASP A 104 7.79 13.73 -2.81
C ASP A 104 9.15 13.04 -2.83
N ASN A 105 10.20 13.79 -3.18
CA ASN A 105 11.58 13.30 -3.17
C ASN A 105 11.75 11.95 -3.88
N GLU A 106 11.12 11.78 -5.05
CA GLU A 106 11.18 10.54 -5.85
C GLU A 106 10.53 9.31 -5.18
N HIS A 107 9.84 9.48 -4.06
CA HIS A 107 9.17 8.42 -3.32
C HIS A 107 7.66 8.65 -3.24
N ILE A 108 6.94 7.56 -2.98
CA ILE A 108 5.50 7.56 -2.73
C ILE A 108 5.29 7.34 -1.24
N SER A 109 4.65 8.31 -0.59
CA SER A 109 4.23 8.19 0.80
C SER A 109 2.71 8.21 0.91
N ALA A 110 2.18 7.49 1.89
CA ALA A 110 0.75 7.43 2.13
C ALA A 110 0.46 7.61 3.63
N PRO A 111 0.30 8.85 4.12
CA PRO A 111 -0.21 9.05 5.47
C PRO A 111 -1.63 8.49 5.59
N LEU A 112 -1.91 7.83 6.72
CA LEU A 112 -3.22 7.24 7.01
C LEU A 112 -3.70 7.71 8.39
N ALA A 113 -4.77 8.49 8.45
CA ALA A 113 -5.50 8.74 9.69
C ALA A 113 -6.40 7.55 10.02
N PHE A 114 -6.56 7.22 11.30
CA PHE A 114 -7.41 6.10 11.71
C PHE A 114 -8.03 6.27 13.10
N THR A 115 -9.10 5.51 13.33
CA THR A 115 -9.69 5.26 14.64
C THR A 115 -9.83 3.77 14.82
N GLY A 116 -9.80 3.26 16.04
CA GLY A 116 -10.01 1.85 16.27
C GLY A 116 -10.39 1.48 17.69
N SER A 117 -10.74 0.21 17.83
CA SER A 117 -10.94 -0.41 19.13
C SER A 117 -10.37 -1.82 19.14
N TYR A 118 -9.86 -2.25 20.30
CA TYR A 118 -9.31 -3.58 20.52
C TYR A 118 -9.94 -4.20 21.77
N ALA A 119 -10.54 -5.38 21.61
CA ALA A 119 -11.10 -6.14 22.71
C ALA A 119 -9.97 -6.84 23.47
N SER A 120 -9.54 -6.24 24.58
CA SER A 120 -8.51 -6.82 25.45
C SER A 120 -9.14 -7.59 26.62
N PRO A 121 -8.38 -8.47 27.31
CA PRO A 121 -8.86 -9.15 28.52
C PRO A 121 -9.31 -8.20 29.65
N VAL A 122 -8.87 -6.94 29.63
CA VAL A 122 -9.19 -5.91 30.64
C VAL A 122 -10.27 -4.92 30.18
N GLY A 123 -10.85 -5.12 28.99
CA GLY A 123 -11.91 -4.28 28.44
C GLY A 123 -11.62 -3.77 27.04
N CYS A 124 -12.46 -2.83 26.57
CA CYS A 124 -12.34 -2.25 25.24
C CYS A 124 -11.37 -1.07 25.23
N LEU A 125 -10.24 -1.25 24.54
CA LEU A 125 -9.28 -0.17 24.33
C LEU A 125 -9.66 0.59 23.06
N ARG A 126 -10.12 1.84 23.20
CA ARG A 126 -10.39 2.73 22.07
C ARG A 126 -9.20 3.63 21.82
N PHE A 127 -8.91 3.90 20.55
CA PHE A 127 -7.76 4.71 20.17
C PHE A 127 -8.02 5.43 18.84
N SER A 128 -7.29 6.53 18.63
CA SER A 128 -7.18 7.23 17.35
C SER A 128 -5.71 7.54 17.10
N GLY A 129 -5.38 7.86 15.86
CA GLY A 129 -4.02 8.18 15.50
C GLY A 129 -3.81 8.30 14.00
N TRP A 130 -2.54 8.31 13.63
CA TRP A 130 -2.12 8.31 12.24
C TRP A 130 -0.91 7.41 12.02
N ALA A 131 -0.77 6.89 10.82
CA ALA A 131 0.32 6.05 10.40
C ALA A 131 1.05 6.69 9.22
N GLN A 132 2.38 6.67 9.27
CA GLN A 132 3.22 6.98 8.11
C GLN A 132 3.50 5.67 7.38
N SER A 133 3.31 5.66 6.06
CA SER A 133 3.69 4.53 5.24
C SER A 133 4.38 4.94 3.96
N ASN A 134 5.22 4.04 3.45
CA ASN A 134 5.77 4.10 2.11
C ASN A 134 4.98 3.17 1.19
N PHE A 135 5.07 3.40 -0.11
CA PHE A 135 4.41 2.59 -1.12
C PHE A 135 5.42 2.11 -2.16
N GLU A 136 5.56 0.80 -2.26
CA GLU A 136 6.42 0.12 -3.22
C GLU A 136 5.59 -0.52 -4.33
N MET A 137 6.13 -0.61 -5.54
CA MET A 137 5.46 -1.29 -6.65
C MET A 137 6.27 -2.45 -7.16
N ARG A 138 5.57 -3.50 -7.57
CA ARG A 138 6.14 -4.74 -8.10
C ARG A 138 5.42 -5.14 -9.36
N PHE A 139 6.18 -5.62 -10.34
CA PHE A 139 5.65 -6.16 -11.58
C PHE A 139 5.74 -7.67 -11.59
N ASP A 140 4.58 -8.31 -11.74
CA ASP A 140 4.48 -9.74 -11.97
C ASP A 140 4.34 -9.99 -13.48
N GLN A 141 5.44 -10.38 -14.10
CA GLN A 141 5.52 -10.64 -15.54
C GLN A 141 4.65 -11.83 -15.98
N GLN A 142 4.45 -12.82 -15.11
CA GLN A 142 3.65 -14.01 -15.44
C GLN A 142 2.18 -13.62 -15.60
N ASN A 143 1.67 -12.80 -14.69
CA ASN A 143 0.28 -12.32 -14.69
C ASN A 143 0.10 -10.95 -15.36
N GLN A 144 1.18 -10.35 -15.88
CA GLN A 144 1.21 -9.00 -16.45
C GLN A 144 0.54 -7.96 -15.55
N THR A 145 0.77 -8.06 -14.24
CA THR A 145 0.05 -7.27 -13.22
C THR A 145 1.02 -6.39 -12.44
N VAL A 146 0.65 -5.13 -12.22
CA VAL A 146 1.36 -4.23 -11.32
C VAL A 146 0.68 -4.25 -9.96
N PHE A 147 1.42 -4.69 -8.94
CA PHE A 147 1.01 -4.69 -7.55
C PHE A 147 1.65 -3.52 -6.81
N GLY A 148 0.87 -2.90 -5.94
CA GLY A 148 1.33 -1.98 -4.90
C GLY A 148 1.44 -2.69 -3.55
N GLN A 149 2.42 -2.28 -2.77
CA GLN A 149 2.64 -2.73 -1.41
C GLN A 149 2.82 -1.51 -0.51
N LEU A 150 1.90 -1.35 0.42
CA LEU A 150 1.94 -0.36 1.48
C LEU A 150 2.80 -0.89 2.64
N ASN A 151 3.87 -0.20 3.02
CA ASN A 151 4.62 -0.55 4.23
C ASN A 151 4.48 0.55 5.27
N VAL A 152 3.76 0.25 6.35
CA VAL A 152 3.61 1.15 7.50
C VAL A 152 4.92 1.19 8.27
N GLU A 153 5.53 2.37 8.32
CA GLU A 153 6.82 2.62 8.95
C GLU A 153 6.65 3.04 10.42
N THR A 154 5.69 3.93 10.67
CA THR A 154 5.43 4.51 11.99
C THR A 154 3.93 4.57 12.26
N VAL A 155 3.55 4.34 13.51
CA VAL A 155 2.18 4.55 14.01
C VAL A 155 2.26 5.50 15.21
N ASN A 156 1.45 6.55 15.19
CA ASN A 156 1.31 7.52 16.26
C ASN A 156 -0.12 7.47 16.79
N LEU A 157 -0.28 7.32 18.10
CA LEU A 157 -1.59 7.23 18.75
C LEU A 157 -1.83 8.48 19.61
N ASP A 158 -3.06 8.98 19.59
CA ASP A 158 -3.44 10.19 20.33
C ASP A 158 -3.76 9.88 21.79
N GLY A 159 -3.23 10.68 22.71
CA GLY A 159 -3.69 10.72 24.10
C GLY A 159 -3.55 9.43 24.91
N VAL A 160 -2.89 8.40 24.37
CA VAL A 160 -2.69 7.11 25.04
C VAL A 160 -1.38 7.09 25.83
N ASN A 161 -1.41 6.42 26.98
CA ASN A 161 -0.19 6.16 27.76
C ASN A 161 0.79 5.27 26.96
N PRO A 162 2.11 5.46 27.08
CA PRO A 162 3.15 4.62 26.46
C PRO A 162 2.92 3.10 26.56
N VAL A 163 2.37 2.60 27.67
CA VAL A 163 2.09 1.16 27.84
C VAL A 163 1.00 0.68 26.89
N VAL A 164 -0.07 1.46 26.70
CA VAL A 164 -1.14 1.15 25.74
C VAL A 164 -0.61 1.26 24.31
N SER A 165 0.24 2.26 24.06
CA SER A 165 0.88 2.44 22.75
C SER A 165 1.75 1.25 22.35
N ALA A 166 2.53 0.69 23.29
CA ALA A 166 3.35 -0.49 23.06
C ALA A 166 2.53 -1.74 22.67
N LEU A 167 1.27 -1.82 23.10
CA LEU A 167 0.37 -2.93 22.76
C LEU A 167 -0.35 -2.71 21.43
N VAL A 168 -0.85 -1.49 21.18
CA VAL A 168 -1.73 -1.20 20.03
C VAL A 168 -0.95 -0.94 18.75
N THR A 169 0.18 -0.24 18.83
CA THR A 169 1.02 0.11 17.67
C THR A 169 1.34 -1.09 16.77
N PRO A 170 1.89 -2.22 17.29
CA PRO A 170 2.21 -3.36 16.43
C PRO A 170 0.97 -4.04 15.84
N LEU A 171 -0.18 -4.00 16.53
CA LEU A 171 -1.44 -4.54 16.02
C LEU A 171 -1.95 -3.73 14.83
N VAL A 172 -1.93 -2.38 14.95
CA VAL A 172 -2.30 -1.46 13.87
C VAL A 172 -1.36 -1.64 12.68
N GLN A 173 -0.05 -1.62 12.94
CA GLN A 173 0.97 -1.74 11.90
C GLN A 173 0.84 -3.07 11.13
N SER A 174 0.69 -4.19 11.85
CA SER A 174 0.47 -5.51 11.25
C SER A 174 -0.83 -5.58 10.44
N THR A 175 -1.93 -5.06 10.98
CA THR A 175 -3.25 -5.12 10.32
C THR A 175 -3.26 -4.32 9.02
N LEU A 176 -2.73 -3.10 9.04
CA LEU A 176 -2.63 -2.29 7.82
C LEU A 176 -1.70 -2.95 6.80
N ASN A 177 -0.53 -3.46 7.22
CA ASN A 177 0.41 -4.13 6.33
C ASN A 177 -0.11 -5.44 5.73
N THR A 178 -1.08 -6.12 6.36
CA THR A 178 -1.57 -7.42 5.91
C THR A 178 -2.93 -7.37 5.24
N ARG A 179 -3.81 -6.45 5.64
CA ARG A 179 -5.19 -6.38 5.12
C ARG A 179 -5.32 -5.46 3.92
N VAL A 180 -4.46 -4.45 3.81
CA VAL A 180 -4.45 -3.54 2.65
C VAL A 180 -3.67 -4.16 1.49
N ASN A 181 -2.70 -5.02 1.78
CA ASN A 181 -1.81 -5.60 0.78
C ASN A 181 -2.23 -6.99 0.28
N PRO A 182 -1.89 -7.35 -0.97
CA PRO A 182 -1.35 -6.47 -2.02
C PRO A 182 -2.46 -5.66 -2.70
N ILE A 183 -2.15 -4.43 -3.11
CA ILE A 183 -3.07 -3.58 -3.89
C ILE A 183 -2.84 -3.88 -5.37
N ARG A 184 -3.88 -4.23 -6.13
CA ARG A 184 -3.77 -4.33 -7.60
C ARG A 184 -3.95 -2.97 -8.23
N ILE A 185 -2.91 -2.49 -8.95
CA ILE A 185 -2.90 -1.16 -9.57
C ILE A 185 -3.26 -1.25 -11.05
N LEU A 186 -2.62 -2.17 -11.78
CA LEU A 186 -2.91 -2.45 -13.18
C LEU A 186 -3.05 -3.96 -13.38
N ASP A 187 -4.18 -4.39 -13.92
CA ASP A 187 -4.40 -5.78 -14.31
C ASP A 187 -3.97 -5.99 -15.76
N GLY A 188 -3.36 -7.14 -16.05
CA GLY A 188 -2.90 -7.50 -17.40
C GLY A 188 -3.99 -7.40 -18.47
N ARG A 189 -5.27 -7.63 -18.11
CA ARG A 189 -6.40 -7.50 -19.05
C ARG A 189 -6.73 -6.05 -19.42
N GLN A 190 -6.31 -5.08 -18.60
CA GLN A 190 -6.52 -3.65 -18.85
C GLN A 190 -5.45 -3.06 -19.77
N ILE A 191 -4.31 -3.74 -19.91
CA ILE A 191 -3.12 -3.22 -20.62
C ILE A 191 -2.70 -4.10 -21.80
N ALA A 192 -3.03 -5.39 -21.82
CA ALA A 192 -2.81 -6.25 -22.97
C ALA A 192 -3.75 -5.87 -24.12
N VAL A 193 -3.18 -5.59 -25.29
CA VAL A 193 -3.96 -5.26 -26.50
C VAL A 193 -4.16 -6.53 -27.31
N ASN A 194 -5.42 -6.82 -27.64
CA ASN A 194 -5.78 -7.84 -28.61
C ASN A 194 -6.66 -7.18 -29.67
N LEU A 195 -6.06 -6.74 -30.76
CA LEU A 195 -6.72 -5.91 -31.78
C LEU A 195 -6.83 -6.68 -33.10
N PRO A 196 -8.05 -7.05 -33.54
CA PRO A 196 -8.24 -7.60 -34.88
C PRO A 196 -7.94 -6.53 -35.93
N VAL A 197 -7.01 -6.82 -36.83
CA VAL A 197 -6.64 -5.95 -37.96
C VAL A 197 -7.25 -6.56 -39.23
N VAL A 198 -8.52 -6.22 -39.46
CA VAL A 198 -9.32 -6.77 -40.57
C VAL A 198 -8.65 -6.58 -41.93
N ALA A 199 -8.03 -5.43 -42.16
CA ALA A 199 -7.32 -5.12 -43.40
C ALA A 199 -6.11 -6.05 -43.67
N ALA A 200 -5.51 -6.62 -42.62
CA ALA A 200 -4.38 -7.53 -42.72
C ALA A 200 -4.80 -9.01 -42.58
N ASN A 201 -6.10 -9.30 -42.44
CA ASN A 201 -6.62 -10.62 -42.07
C ASN A 201 -5.88 -11.24 -40.86
N GLY A 202 -5.43 -10.37 -39.94
CA GLY A 202 -4.57 -10.74 -38.82
C GLY A 202 -5.06 -10.16 -37.49
N ASN A 203 -4.44 -10.61 -36.41
CA ASN A 203 -4.69 -10.17 -35.06
C ASN A 203 -3.38 -9.65 -34.46
N LEU A 204 -3.42 -8.43 -33.92
CA LEU A 204 -2.30 -7.81 -33.23
C LEU A 204 -2.42 -8.09 -31.74
N GLN A 205 -1.38 -8.68 -31.17
CA GLN A 205 -1.25 -8.92 -29.74
C GLN A 205 -0.14 -8.03 -29.18
N ALA A 206 -0.39 -7.39 -28.04
CA ALA A 206 0.62 -6.67 -27.27
C ALA A 206 0.74 -7.31 -25.88
N LYS A 207 1.93 -7.80 -25.56
CA LYS A 207 2.26 -8.39 -24.26
C LYS A 207 3.14 -7.44 -23.49
N VAL A 208 2.82 -7.20 -22.22
CA VAL A 208 3.71 -6.42 -21.34
C VAL A 208 4.93 -7.25 -20.99
N THR A 209 6.11 -6.75 -21.32
CA THR A 209 7.38 -7.41 -21.02
C THR A 209 8.03 -6.85 -19.76
N ASP A 210 7.84 -5.56 -19.49
CA ASP A 210 8.44 -4.87 -18.35
C ASP A 210 7.65 -3.59 -18.01
N VAL A 211 7.82 -3.11 -16.78
CA VAL A 211 7.25 -1.85 -16.28
C VAL A 211 8.32 -1.09 -15.52
N ARG A 212 8.52 0.17 -15.89
CA ARG A 212 9.39 1.12 -15.16
C ARG A 212 8.56 2.21 -14.52
N ALA A 213 9.05 2.77 -13.42
CA ALA A 213 8.35 3.86 -12.77
C ALA A 213 9.29 4.89 -12.15
N GLU A 214 8.83 6.13 -12.15
CA GLU A 214 9.46 7.23 -11.41
C GLU A 214 8.40 8.16 -10.84
N VAL A 215 8.73 8.79 -9.71
CA VAL A 215 7.94 9.88 -9.17
C VAL A 215 8.58 11.19 -9.60
N LYS A 216 7.85 11.98 -10.40
CA LYS A 216 8.33 13.25 -10.95
C LYS A 216 7.17 14.22 -11.10
N ASP A 217 7.42 15.51 -10.82
CA ASP A 217 6.45 16.59 -11.01
C ASP A 217 5.10 16.33 -10.31
N LYS A 218 5.14 15.83 -9.07
CA LYS A 218 3.93 15.45 -8.29
C LYS A 218 3.05 14.44 -9.02
N ALA A 219 3.67 13.55 -9.78
CA ALA A 219 3.01 12.46 -10.49
C ALA A 219 3.84 11.18 -10.43
N LEU A 220 3.13 10.06 -10.45
CA LEU A 220 3.69 8.75 -10.72
C LEU A 220 3.65 8.51 -12.23
N ASN A 221 4.82 8.34 -12.83
CA ASN A 221 4.99 8.03 -14.24
C ASN A 221 5.28 6.54 -14.36
N LEU A 222 4.41 5.81 -15.04
CA LEU A 222 4.58 4.39 -15.35
C LEU A 222 4.90 4.24 -16.84
N TYR A 223 5.97 3.53 -17.14
CA TYR A 223 6.44 3.22 -18.50
C TYR A 223 6.22 1.74 -18.74
N VAL A 224 5.16 1.41 -19.47
CA VAL A 224 4.76 0.04 -19.76
C VAL A 224 5.36 -0.35 -21.10
N ILE A 225 6.25 -1.35 -21.09
CA ILE A 225 7.00 -1.78 -22.27
C ILE A 225 6.29 -3.00 -22.87
N TYR A 226 5.96 -2.92 -24.16
CA TYR A 226 5.24 -3.96 -24.87
C TYR A 226 6.12 -4.65 -25.91
N ASP A 227 5.89 -5.95 -26.05
CA ASP A 227 6.26 -6.72 -27.24
C ASP A 227 5.01 -6.95 -28.08
N PHE A 228 5.09 -6.59 -29.37
CA PHE A 228 3.98 -6.66 -30.31
C PHE A 228 4.18 -7.84 -31.27
N ALA A 229 3.18 -8.71 -31.35
CA ALA A 229 3.19 -9.85 -32.27
C ALA A 229 1.93 -9.85 -33.12
N GLY A 230 2.10 -10.09 -34.43
CA GLY A 230 1.00 -10.36 -35.35
C GLY A 230 0.77 -11.86 -35.51
N GLY A 231 -0.49 -12.28 -35.53
CA GLY A 231 -0.90 -13.64 -35.86
C GLY A 231 -2.09 -13.66 -36.82
N PRO A 232 -2.48 -14.82 -37.37
CA PRO A 232 -3.72 -14.95 -38.12
C PRO A 232 -4.94 -14.60 -37.25
N LEU A 233 -6.02 -14.10 -37.86
CA LEU A 233 -7.29 -13.87 -37.15
C LEU A 233 -7.79 -15.19 -36.56
N THR A 234 -7.74 -15.31 -35.25
CA THR A 234 -8.41 -16.41 -34.55
C THR A 234 -9.89 -16.07 -34.42
N VAL A 235 -10.70 -16.64 -35.31
CA VAL A 235 -12.15 -16.61 -35.18
C VAL A 235 -12.52 -17.50 -33.99
N THR A 236 -12.75 -16.92 -32.82
CA THR A 236 -13.29 -17.68 -31.69
C THR A 236 -14.76 -17.97 -32.02
N PRO A 237 -15.18 -19.23 -32.16
CA PRO A 237 -16.58 -19.54 -32.39
C PRO A 237 -17.39 -19.10 -31.17
N SER A 238 -18.43 -18.31 -31.42
CA SER A 238 -19.42 -17.92 -30.42
C SER A 238 -20.15 -19.18 -29.94
N ASN A 239 -20.05 -19.49 -28.64
CA ASN A 239 -20.99 -20.37 -27.95
C ASN A 239 -22.26 -19.60 -27.59
#